data_AF-A0A8B8AKP0-F1
#
_entry.id   AF-A0A8B8AKP0-F1
#
_cell.length_a   1.000
_cell.length_b   1.000
_cell.length_c   1.000
_cell.angle_alpha   90.00
_cell.angle_beta   90.00
_cell.angle_gamma   90.00
#
_symmetry.space_group_name_H-M   'P 1'
#
loop_
_entity.id
_entity.type
_entity.pdbx_description
1 polymer ?
#
loop_
_entity_poly.entity_id
_entity_poly.type
_entity_poly.pdbx_seq_one_letter_code
_entity_poly.pdbx_strand_id
1 'polypeptide(L)'
;MAKILTLTSGDPSCPPTKVMRKSCRKSCQYRRSKWGRCDPSTGLRERQDRIKPNSARFCAQYRTLTKKCKRSKRRNSCKYNVGDWGPCDVVTNKRTKVLTLVRGNAIRCKPTREIKRLCSRPDGKERCFFGQWRDWEGCLNGVQKKQREVLQGGDDCQKRAVRTRAC
;
A
#
# COMPACT_ATOMS: atom_id res chain seq x y z
N MET A 1 -10.62 -0.02 -43.87
CA MET A 1 -9.57 0.62 -44.69
C MET A 1 -8.23 0.41 -44.01
N ALA A 2 -7.28 -0.22 -44.71
CA ALA A 2 -5.91 -0.39 -44.24
C ALA A 2 -5.05 0.74 -44.79
N LYS A 3 -4.15 1.29 -43.96
CA LYS A 3 -3.14 2.26 -44.41
C LYS A 3 -1.81 1.53 -44.48
N ILE A 4 -1.17 1.60 -45.63
CA ILE A 4 0.15 1.02 -45.85
C ILE A 4 1.17 2.13 -45.58
N LEU A 5 2.11 1.88 -44.68
CA LEU A 5 3.23 2.76 -44.42
C LEU A 5 4.46 2.17 -45.10
N THR A 6 5.12 2.96 -45.94
CA THR A 6 6.38 2.62 -46.60
C THR A 6 7.54 3.16 -45.78
N LEU A 7 8.60 2.36 -45.63
CA LEU A 7 9.80 2.74 -44.92
C LEU A 7 10.58 3.76 -45.78
N THR A 8 10.71 5.00 -45.31
CA THR A 8 11.45 6.07 -46.01
C THR A 8 12.91 6.18 -45.59
N SER A 9 13.28 5.60 -44.45
CA SER A 9 14.66 5.56 -43.94
C SER A 9 14.78 4.48 -42.85
N GLY A 10 15.81 3.64 -42.92
CA GLY A 10 16.07 2.56 -41.95
C GLY A 10 16.99 1.48 -42.51
N ASP A 11 17.33 0.51 -41.66
CA ASP A 11 18.19 -0.62 -42.02
C ASP A 11 17.53 -1.53 -43.09
N PRO A 12 18.24 -1.97 -44.15
CA PRO A 12 17.68 -2.81 -45.22
C PRO A 12 17.20 -4.18 -44.73
N SER A 13 17.56 -4.60 -43.52
CA SER A 13 17.02 -5.81 -42.88
C SER A 13 15.56 -5.67 -42.43
N CYS A 14 15.01 -4.46 -42.36
CA CYS A 14 13.63 -4.22 -41.91
C CYS A 14 12.62 -4.34 -43.06
N PRO A 15 11.41 -4.89 -42.81
CA PRO A 15 10.39 -5.04 -43.85
C PRO A 15 9.97 -3.67 -44.41
N PRO A 16 9.95 -3.51 -45.75
CA PRO A 16 9.81 -2.20 -46.40
C PRO A 16 8.42 -1.58 -46.28
N THR A 17 7.43 -2.39 -45.88
CA THR A 17 6.05 -1.93 -45.69
C THR A 17 5.45 -2.46 -44.40
N LYS A 18 4.71 -1.61 -43.70
CA LYS A 18 3.90 -1.97 -42.53
C LYS A 18 2.44 -1.68 -42.81
N VAL A 19 1.62 -2.73 -42.82
CA VAL A 19 0.17 -2.60 -43.01
C VAL A 19 -0.49 -2.30 -41.66
N MET A 20 -0.88 -1.04 -41.45
CA MET A 20 -1.69 -0.67 -40.29
C MET A 20 -3.17 -0.86 -40.62
N ARG A 21 -3.79 -1.84 -39.98
CA ARG A 21 -5.23 -2.06 -40.05
C ARG A 21 -5.92 -1.31 -38.90
N LYS A 22 -6.80 -0.36 -39.20
CA LYS A 22 -7.78 0.11 -38.20
C LYS A 22 -8.77 -1.02 -37.95
N SER A 23 -9.01 -1.37 -36.69
CA SER A 23 -10.04 -2.36 -36.37
C SER A 23 -11.41 -1.84 -36.83
N CYS A 24 -12.08 -2.60 -37.69
CA CYS A 24 -13.41 -2.22 -38.21
C CYS A 24 -14.52 -2.38 -37.17
N ARG A 25 -14.23 -2.99 -36.00
CA ARG A 25 -15.21 -3.19 -34.94
C ARG A 25 -15.27 -1.95 -34.06
N LYS A 26 -16.39 -1.22 -34.08
CA LYS A 26 -16.71 -0.21 -33.06
C LYS A 26 -16.66 -0.88 -31.69
N SER A 27 -15.87 -0.33 -30.76
CA SER A 27 -15.74 -0.90 -29.42
C SER A 27 -16.99 -0.62 -28.57
N CYS A 28 -17.29 -1.52 -27.63
CA CYS A 28 -18.37 -1.30 -26.67
C CYS A 28 -17.94 -0.25 -25.64
N GLN A 29 -18.49 0.95 -25.76
CA GLN A 29 -18.20 2.04 -24.82
C GLN A 29 -19.34 2.21 -23.82
N TYR A 30 -19.02 2.33 -22.53
CA TYR A 30 -20.01 2.45 -21.47
C TYR A 30 -19.83 3.74 -20.66
N ARG A 31 -20.94 4.35 -20.23
CA ARG A 31 -20.98 5.45 -19.26
C ARG A 31 -20.78 4.89 -17.86
N ARG A 32 -19.77 5.39 -17.15
CA ARG A 32 -19.44 4.96 -15.79
C ARG A 32 -20.41 5.58 -14.80
N SER A 33 -21.06 4.77 -13.99
CA SER A 33 -21.91 5.24 -12.89
C SER A 33 -21.11 5.37 -11.57
N LYS A 34 -21.80 5.69 -10.47
CA LYS A 34 -21.20 5.63 -9.13
C LYS A 34 -21.14 4.18 -8.66
N TRP A 35 -20.09 3.83 -7.92
CA TRP A 35 -20.04 2.52 -7.26
C TRP A 35 -21.17 2.43 -6.22
N GLY A 36 -21.83 1.29 -6.14
CA GLY A 36 -22.78 0.97 -5.09
C GLY A 36 -22.13 0.95 -3.71
N ARG A 37 -22.97 0.81 -2.68
CA ARG A 37 -22.52 0.62 -1.30
C ARG A 37 -21.73 -0.68 -1.17
N CYS A 38 -20.87 -0.74 -0.16
CA CYS A 38 -20.14 -1.97 0.14
C CYS A 38 -21.09 -2.97 0.82
N ASP A 39 -21.18 -4.17 0.27
CA ASP A 39 -21.86 -5.27 0.94
C ASP A 39 -20.98 -5.78 2.10
N PRO A 40 -21.46 -5.73 3.35
CA PRO A 40 -20.68 -6.15 4.52
C PRO A 40 -20.42 -7.67 4.57
N SER A 41 -21.23 -8.48 3.89
CA SER A 41 -21.12 -9.95 3.90
C SER A 41 -20.05 -10.44 2.92
N THR A 42 -20.09 -9.97 1.68
CA THR A 42 -19.15 -10.36 0.62
C THR A 42 -17.89 -9.48 0.58
N GLY A 43 -17.94 -8.28 1.17
CA GLY A 43 -16.84 -7.31 1.09
C GLY A 43 -16.60 -6.77 -0.33
N LEU A 44 -17.59 -6.95 -1.21
CA LEU A 44 -17.58 -6.47 -2.59
C LEU A 44 -18.52 -5.26 -2.73
N ARG A 45 -18.29 -4.48 -3.77
CA ARG A 45 -19.22 -3.47 -4.24
C ARG A 45 -19.36 -3.60 -5.75
N GLU A 46 -20.55 -3.30 -6.22
CA GLU A 46 -20.90 -3.45 -7.62
C GLU A 46 -21.15 -2.10 -8.27
N ARG A 47 -20.97 -2.06 -9.58
CA ARG A 47 -21.33 -0.91 -10.40
C ARG A 47 -21.88 -1.39 -11.73
N GLN A 48 -23.02 -0.83 -12.11
CA GLN A 48 -23.64 -1.08 -13.40
C GLN A 48 -23.39 0.11 -14.34
N ASP A 49 -22.69 -0.14 -15.45
CA ASP A 49 -22.41 0.87 -16.48
C ASP A 49 -23.38 0.67 -17.67
N ARG A 50 -23.92 1.75 -18.23
CA ARG A 50 -24.83 1.72 -19.39
C ARG A 50 -24.10 2.01 -20.69
N ILE A 51 -24.46 1.35 -21.80
CA ILE A 51 -23.85 1.56 -23.11
C ILE A 51 -24.02 3.01 -23.63
N LYS A 52 -23.00 3.52 -24.34
CA LYS A 52 -23.07 4.80 -25.05
C LYS A 52 -23.74 4.63 -26.42
N PRO A 53 -24.48 5.64 -26.92
CA PRO A 53 -25.24 5.55 -28.18
C PRO A 53 -24.38 5.25 -29.42
N ASN A 54 -23.09 5.63 -29.44
CA ASN A 54 -22.20 5.43 -30.59
C ASN A 54 -21.42 4.09 -30.56
N SER A 55 -21.85 3.15 -29.73
CA SER A 55 -21.24 1.81 -29.60
C SER A 55 -21.84 0.84 -30.63
N ALA A 56 -21.21 -0.32 -30.84
CA ALA A 56 -21.75 -1.32 -31.75
C ALA A 56 -23.07 -1.94 -31.24
N ARG A 57 -23.95 -2.33 -32.15
CA ARG A 57 -25.28 -2.93 -31.85
C ARG A 57 -25.21 -4.28 -31.12
N PHE A 58 -24.11 -5.02 -31.26
CA PHE A 58 -23.92 -6.32 -30.58
C PHE A 58 -23.51 -6.20 -29.11
N CYS A 59 -23.26 -4.98 -28.62
CA CYS A 59 -22.82 -4.76 -27.26
C CYS A 59 -24.00 -4.86 -26.28
N ALA A 60 -23.78 -5.48 -25.13
CA ALA A 60 -24.77 -5.52 -24.06
C ALA A 60 -25.18 -4.11 -23.63
N GLN A 61 -26.47 -3.92 -23.34
CA GLN A 61 -27.00 -2.62 -22.91
C GLN A 61 -26.39 -2.15 -21.57
N TYR A 62 -26.07 -3.12 -20.70
CA TYR A 62 -25.45 -2.91 -19.40
C TYR A 62 -24.26 -3.84 -19.21
N ARG A 63 -23.30 -3.40 -18.41
CA ARG A 63 -22.27 -4.28 -17.85
C ARG A 63 -22.17 -4.09 -16.35
N THR A 64 -22.02 -5.19 -15.63
CA THR A 64 -21.80 -5.19 -14.19
C THR A 64 -20.33 -5.41 -13.90
N LEU A 65 -19.75 -4.56 -13.05
CA LEU A 65 -18.40 -4.72 -12.56
C LEU A 65 -18.44 -4.88 -11.05
N THR A 66 -17.69 -5.86 -10.56
CA THR A 66 -17.46 -6.07 -9.14
C THR A 66 -16.07 -5.59 -8.76
N LYS A 67 -15.93 -5.01 -7.57
CA LYS A 67 -14.63 -4.64 -7.01
C LYS A 67 -14.63 -4.86 -5.51
N LYS A 68 -13.51 -5.33 -4.98
CA LYS A 68 -13.28 -5.40 -3.53
C LYS A 68 -13.47 -4.01 -2.92
N CYS A 69 -14.24 -3.93 -1.84
CA CYS A 69 -14.35 -2.69 -1.10
C CYS A 69 -12.96 -2.24 -0.66
N LYS A 70 -12.74 -0.92 -0.64
CA LYS A 70 -11.62 -0.38 0.11
C LYS A 70 -11.88 -0.79 1.56
N ARG A 71 -11.13 -1.77 2.09
CA ARG A 71 -11.09 -2.01 3.53
C ARG A 71 -10.85 -0.66 4.15
N SER A 72 -11.83 -0.11 4.85
CA SER A 72 -11.56 1.06 5.66
C SER A 72 -10.52 0.58 6.67
N LYS A 73 -9.26 0.91 6.43
CA LYS A 73 -8.15 0.69 7.38
C LYS A 73 -8.38 1.44 8.70
N ARG A 74 -9.57 2.03 8.91
CA ARG A 74 -9.84 3.02 9.94
C ARG A 74 -11.07 2.74 10.81
N ARG A 75 -12.10 2.01 10.35
CA ARG A 75 -13.31 1.79 11.18
C ARG A 75 -13.37 0.42 11.88
N ASN A 76 -12.81 -0.64 11.28
CA ASN A 76 -12.94 -2.00 11.83
C ASN A 76 -11.61 -2.70 12.14
N SER A 77 -10.47 -2.02 11.99
CA SER A 77 -9.16 -2.59 12.34
C SER A 77 -8.76 -2.15 13.75
N CYS A 78 -8.49 -3.12 14.61
CA CYS A 78 -7.93 -2.90 15.95
C CYS A 78 -6.68 -2.02 15.85
N LYS A 79 -6.73 -0.82 16.43
CA LYS A 79 -5.59 0.09 16.53
C LYS A 79 -5.00 -0.09 17.92
N TYR A 80 -3.71 -0.36 17.99
CA TYR A 80 -2.98 -0.51 19.24
C TYR A 80 -1.97 0.62 19.41
N ASN A 81 -1.72 1.04 20.64
CA ASN A 81 -0.55 1.80 21.05
C ASN A 81 0.62 0.81 21.20
N VAL A 82 1.82 1.23 20.82
CA VAL A 82 3.02 0.40 20.79
C VAL A 82 3.85 0.75 22.02
N GLY A 83 3.93 -0.16 22.99
CA GLY A 83 4.86 -0.01 24.10
C GLY A 83 6.31 -0.23 23.70
N ASP A 84 7.22 0.07 24.63
CA ASP A 84 8.66 -0.09 24.47
C ASP A 84 9.06 -1.57 24.42
N TRP A 85 10.23 -1.82 23.83
CA TRP A 85 10.83 -3.15 23.87
C TRP A 85 11.41 -3.40 25.25
N GLY A 86 11.07 -4.56 25.83
CA GLY A 86 11.73 -5.07 27.03
C GLY A 86 13.18 -5.49 26.78
N PRO A 87 13.90 -5.88 27.84
CA PRO A 87 15.27 -6.36 27.75
C PRO A 87 15.37 -7.62 26.88
N CYS A 88 16.57 -7.87 26.35
CA CYS A 88 16.83 -9.12 25.63
C CYS A 88 16.92 -10.26 26.64
N ASP A 89 16.05 -11.25 26.51
CA ASP A 89 16.18 -12.49 27.25
C ASP A 89 17.36 -13.29 26.67
N VAL A 90 18.37 -13.54 27.51
CA VAL A 90 19.60 -14.24 27.14
C VAL A 90 19.37 -15.71 26.79
N VAL A 91 18.33 -16.33 27.37
CA VAL A 91 18.03 -17.76 27.13
C VAL A 91 17.31 -17.93 25.80
N THR A 92 16.29 -17.10 25.56
CA THR A 92 15.47 -17.23 24.34
C THR A 92 15.96 -16.37 23.18
N ASN A 93 16.97 -15.52 23.40
CA ASN A 93 17.48 -14.50 22.47
C ASN A 93 16.35 -13.65 21.87
N LYS A 94 15.35 -13.29 22.69
CA LYS A 94 14.15 -12.56 22.25
C LYS A 94 13.89 -11.34 23.12
N ARG A 95 13.49 -10.25 22.47
CA ARG A 95 12.85 -9.10 23.09
C ARG A 95 11.34 -9.18 22.87
N THR A 96 10.59 -8.79 23.89
CA THR A 96 9.13 -8.71 23.84
C THR A 96 8.68 -7.27 23.97
N LYS A 97 7.54 -6.95 23.38
CA LYS A 97 6.83 -5.70 23.67
C LYS A 97 5.33 -5.93 23.65
N VAL A 98 4.63 -5.11 24.42
CA VAL A 98 3.17 -5.17 24.55
C VAL A 98 2.54 -4.05 23.73
N LEU A 99 1.48 -4.39 23.02
CA LEU A 99 0.59 -3.49 22.30
C LEU A 99 -0.72 -3.37 23.09
N THR A 100 -1.15 -2.17 23.42
CA THR A 100 -2.40 -1.92 24.15
C THR A 100 -3.48 -1.41 23.21
N LEU A 101 -4.70 -1.93 23.29
CA LEU A 101 -5.78 -1.56 22.37
C LEU A 101 -6.21 -0.10 22.61
N VAL A 102 -6.13 0.73 21.58
CA VAL A 102 -6.59 2.14 21.61
C VAL A 102 -8.02 2.25 21.08
N ARG A 103 -8.34 1.54 19.98
CA ARG A 103 -9.70 1.48 19.44
C ARG A 103 -9.94 0.20 18.65
N GLY A 104 -11.18 -0.29 18.70
CA GLY A 104 -11.63 -1.48 18.00
C GLY A 104 -12.81 -2.12 18.73
N ASN A 105 -13.41 -3.14 18.14
CA ASN A 105 -14.46 -3.91 18.82
C ASN A 105 -13.80 -4.90 19.79
N ALA A 106 -14.11 -4.81 21.09
CA ALA A 106 -13.53 -5.66 22.13
C ALA A 106 -13.74 -7.17 21.91
N ILE A 107 -14.82 -7.57 21.22
CA ILE A 107 -15.11 -8.97 20.90
C ILE A 107 -14.13 -9.51 19.86
N ARG A 108 -13.70 -8.68 18.91
CA ARG A 108 -12.77 -9.08 17.82
C ARG A 108 -11.32 -8.71 18.09
N CYS A 109 -11.09 -7.75 18.98
CA CYS A 109 -9.77 -7.19 19.28
C CYS A 109 -9.36 -7.60 20.68
N LYS A 110 -8.25 -8.34 20.80
CA LYS A 110 -7.66 -8.62 22.10
C LYS A 110 -7.27 -7.29 22.78
N PRO A 111 -7.45 -7.14 24.10
CA PRO A 111 -7.10 -5.91 24.81
C PRO A 111 -5.59 -5.63 24.73
N THR A 112 -4.78 -6.69 24.77
CA THR A 112 -3.33 -6.62 24.64
C THR A 112 -2.84 -7.60 23.58
N ARG A 113 -1.74 -7.26 22.92
CA ARG A 113 -1.02 -8.15 22.01
C ARG A 113 0.47 -8.10 22.28
N GLU A 114 1.10 -9.25 22.42
CA GLU A 114 2.54 -9.34 22.54
C GLU A 114 3.21 -9.52 21.18
N ILE A 115 4.31 -8.80 20.96
CA ILE A 115 5.21 -9.03 19.83
C ILE A 115 6.55 -9.48 20.39
N LYS A 116 7.04 -10.61 19.89
CA LYS A 116 8.37 -11.13 20.19
C LYS A 116 9.26 -11.00 18.96
N ARG A 117 10.51 -10.57 19.13
CA ARG A 117 11.52 -10.54 18.06
C ARG A 117 12.86 -10.96 18.60
N LEU A 118 13.63 -11.69 17.78
CA LEU A 118 15.00 -12.05 18.09
C LEU A 118 15.87 -10.80 18.28
N CYS A 119 16.79 -10.82 19.25
CA CYS A 119 17.70 -9.70 19.53
C CYS A 119 18.74 -9.57 18.40
N SER A 120 19.33 -10.69 17.99
CA SER A 120 20.29 -10.74 16.88
C SER A 120 19.73 -11.47 15.66
N ARG A 121 20.29 -11.19 14.49
CA ARG A 121 20.03 -11.99 13.28
C ARG A 121 20.79 -13.32 13.37
N PRO A 122 20.42 -14.33 12.56
CA PRO A 122 21.21 -15.55 12.42
C PRO A 122 22.67 -15.26 12.03
N ASP A 123 22.91 -14.21 11.23
CA ASP A 123 24.24 -13.76 10.78
C ASP A 123 25.08 -13.08 11.89
N GLY A 124 24.70 -13.19 13.16
CA GLY A 124 25.38 -12.55 14.31
C GLY A 124 25.20 -11.03 14.44
N LYS A 125 24.80 -10.33 13.38
CA LYS A 125 24.56 -8.88 13.42
C LYS A 125 23.37 -8.50 14.32
N GLU A 126 23.59 -7.52 15.18
CA GLU A 126 22.55 -6.97 16.04
C GLU A 126 21.39 -6.36 15.24
N ARG A 127 20.16 -6.53 15.71
CA ARG A 127 19.01 -5.83 15.13
C ARG A 127 18.81 -4.49 15.81
N CYS A 128 18.40 -3.51 15.02
CA CYS A 128 17.98 -2.23 15.58
C CYS A 128 16.69 -2.37 16.39
N PHE A 129 16.78 -2.07 17.68
CA PHE A 129 15.65 -1.87 18.56
C PHE A 129 15.59 -0.41 19.00
N PHE A 130 14.39 0.15 19.02
CA PHE A 130 14.17 1.56 19.30
C PHE A 130 13.12 1.73 20.36
N GLY A 131 13.31 2.73 21.23
CA GLY A 131 12.27 3.20 22.13
C GLY A 131 11.19 4.02 21.43
N GLN A 132 10.33 4.65 22.23
CA GLN A 132 9.35 5.61 21.77
C GLN A 132 9.99 6.83 21.09
N TRP A 133 9.26 7.38 20.11
CA TRP A 133 9.63 8.66 19.52
C TRP A 133 9.39 9.78 20.52
N ARG A 134 10.40 10.64 20.69
CA ARG A 134 10.18 11.94 21.32
C ARG A 134 9.36 12.82 20.38
N ASP A 135 8.79 13.87 20.94
CA ASP A 135 8.11 14.90 20.18
C ASP A 135 9.06 15.61 19.22
N TRP A 136 8.48 16.32 18.26
CA TRP A 136 9.25 17.18 17.39
C TRP A 136 9.81 18.35 18.20
N GLU A 137 11.12 18.53 18.13
CA GLU A 137 11.79 19.71 18.65
C GLU A 137 11.31 20.95 17.87
N GLY A 138 11.55 22.14 18.42
CA GLY A 138 11.22 23.41 17.79
C GLY A 138 11.81 23.55 16.38
N CYS A 139 11.28 24.49 15.60
CA CYS A 139 11.83 24.80 14.28
C CYS A 139 13.17 25.50 14.45
N LEU A 140 14.26 24.84 14.07
CA LEU A 140 15.61 25.39 14.07
C LEU A 140 16.10 25.46 12.62
N ASN A 141 16.44 26.65 12.15
CA ASN A 141 16.96 26.86 10.79
C ASN A 141 16.08 26.24 9.69
N GLY A 142 14.75 26.36 9.80
CA GLY A 142 13.80 25.79 8.83
C GLY A 142 13.67 24.26 8.87
N VAL A 143 14.20 23.61 9.90
CA VAL A 143 14.10 22.15 10.06
C VAL A 143 13.65 21.80 11.48
N GLN A 144 12.63 20.95 11.58
CA GLN A 144 12.29 20.26 12.81
C GLN A 144 12.98 18.91 12.84
N LYS A 145 13.58 18.57 13.98
CA LYS A 145 14.17 17.27 14.24
C LYS A 145 13.37 16.57 15.34
N LYS A 146 13.31 15.24 15.25
CA LYS A 146 12.95 14.39 16.39
C LYS A 146 13.84 13.17 16.43
N GLN A 147 14.01 12.64 17.62
CA GLN A 147 14.83 11.47 17.86
C GLN A 147 14.15 10.46 18.79
N ARG A 148 14.67 9.25 18.79
CA ARG A 148 14.29 8.18 19.72
C ARG A 148 15.54 7.46 20.18
N GLU A 149 15.44 6.81 21.32
CA GLU A 149 16.53 6.00 21.85
C GLU A 149 16.75 4.74 21.01
N VAL A 150 18.02 4.34 20.86
CA VAL A 150 18.42 3.05 20.27
C VAL A 150 18.75 2.12 21.42
N LEU A 151 17.89 1.12 21.64
CA LEU A 151 18.05 0.15 22.72
C LEU A 151 19.03 -0.98 22.38
N GLN A 152 19.35 -1.16 21.09
CA GLN A 152 20.34 -2.13 20.58
C GLN A 152 20.64 -1.85 19.10
N GLY A 153 21.88 -2.12 18.68
CA GLY A 153 22.39 -1.97 17.32
C GLY A 153 23.30 -0.75 17.12
N GLY A 154 24.21 -0.84 16.15
CA GLY A 154 25.26 0.16 15.91
C GLY A 154 24.82 1.41 15.14
N ASP A 155 25.78 2.07 14.48
CA ASP A 155 25.62 3.42 13.88
C ASP A 155 24.48 3.53 12.86
N ASP A 156 24.24 2.47 12.09
CA ASP A 156 23.12 2.40 11.14
C ASP A 156 21.76 2.54 11.85
N CYS A 157 21.65 2.06 13.08
CA CYS A 157 20.47 2.23 13.90
C CYS A 157 20.35 3.67 14.38
N GLN A 158 21.45 4.32 14.78
CA GLN A 158 21.47 5.73 15.21
C GLN A 158 20.94 6.67 14.10
N LYS A 159 21.39 6.47 12.86
CA LYS A 159 20.88 7.26 11.71
C LYS A 159 19.36 7.12 11.53
N ARG A 160 18.81 5.92 11.78
CA ARG A 160 17.37 5.62 11.69
C ARG A 160 16.58 6.03 12.94
N ALA A 161 17.28 6.42 13.99
CA ALA A 161 16.70 6.92 15.23
C ALA A 161 16.39 8.42 15.17
N VAL A 162 16.92 9.12 14.15
CA VAL A 162 16.66 10.54 13.90
C VAL A 162 15.74 10.71 12.70
N ARG A 163 14.83 11.67 12.79
CA ARG A 163 14.04 12.16 11.64
C ARG A 163 14.03 13.67 11.60
N THR A 164 14.11 14.20 10.40
CA THR A 164 13.98 15.62 10.12
C THR A 164 12.81 15.87 9.18
N ARG A 165 12.21 17.06 9.27
CA ARG A 165 11.23 17.57 8.31
C ARG A 165 11.38 19.08 8.18
N ALA A 166 11.05 19.62 7.01
CA ALA A 166 10.95 21.06 6.86
C ALA A 166 9.84 21.62 7.77
N CYS A 167 10.14 22.75 8.38
CA CYS A 167 9.21 23.72 8.91
C CYS A 167 9.47 25.03 8.14
#